data_AF-A0A671UUJ0-F1
#
_entry.id   AF-A0A671UUJ0-F1
#
_cell.length_a   1.000
_cell.length_b   1.000
_cell.length_c   1.000
_cell.angle_alpha   90.00
_cell.angle_beta   90.00
_cell.angle_gamma   90.00
#
_symmetry.space_group_name_H-M   'P 1'
#
loop_
_entity.id
_entity.type
_entity.pdbx_description
1 polymer ?
#
loop_
_entity_poly.entity_id
_entity_poly.type
_entity_poly.pdbx_seq_one_letter_code
_entity_poly.pdbx_strand_id
1 'polypeptide(L)'
;VEPKRKKRNICQELCGSVMEFGEESSPALAFEKEAFELTVEDVYDISYVIGRDLLKISNTGEEVSDLQFRIVRVLEMFETLVNKYNLSLEELKMERDNLKSELDRIIKESSSGQQTAGPNQLVIDLTDPNRPRFTMQELKEVLQERNQLKAQLMVAQEELQLYKSGILPQAEPAMVEVDLKTPAAKEHKPETINDTKEEKTTIGKLFSFRRK
;
A
#
# COMPACT_ATOMS: atom_id res chain seq x y z
N VAL A 1 -8.72 17.82 75.63
CA VAL A 1 -7.72 17.38 74.61
C VAL A 1 -8.01 15.91 74.33
N GLU A 2 -7.90 15.42 73.08
CA GLU A 2 -8.20 14.03 72.64
C GLU A 2 -9.67 13.69 72.30
N PRO A 3 -10.24 14.24 71.20
CA PRO A 3 -10.98 13.34 70.30
C PRO A 3 -10.69 13.54 68.80
N LYS A 4 -9.86 14.55 68.44
CA LYS A 4 -9.56 14.88 67.03
C LYS A 4 -8.44 14.05 66.39
N ARG A 5 -7.69 13.25 67.16
CA ARG A 5 -6.63 12.37 66.62
C ARG A 5 -7.18 11.04 66.09
N LYS A 6 -8.25 10.50 66.69
CA LYS A 6 -8.76 9.16 66.34
C LYS A 6 -9.51 9.12 65.00
N LYS A 7 -10.12 10.22 64.56
CA LYS A 7 -10.75 10.32 63.22
C LYS A 7 -9.73 10.43 62.08
N ARG A 8 -8.50 10.89 62.36
CA ARG A 8 -7.45 11.01 61.33
C ARG A 8 -6.87 9.64 60.96
N ASN A 9 -6.78 8.72 61.92
CA ASN A 9 -6.30 7.35 61.68
C ASN A 9 -7.28 6.49 60.89
N ILE A 10 -8.60 6.66 61.07
CA ILE A 10 -9.61 5.88 60.33
C ILE A 10 -9.64 6.27 58.84
N CYS A 11 -9.48 7.56 58.52
CA CYS A 11 -9.33 7.99 57.12
C CYS A 11 -8.01 7.54 56.50
N GLN A 12 -6.98 7.27 57.30
CA GLN A 12 -5.69 6.77 56.83
C GLN A 12 -5.70 5.25 56.62
N GLU A 13 -6.45 4.49 57.43
CA GLU A 13 -6.68 3.05 57.21
C GLU A 13 -7.60 2.77 56.02
N LEU A 14 -8.58 3.64 55.71
CA LEU A 14 -9.44 3.49 54.53
C LEU A 14 -8.74 3.83 53.20
N CYS A 15 -7.56 4.43 53.24
CA CYS A 15 -6.71 4.67 52.07
C CYS A 15 -5.63 3.57 51.89
N GLY A 16 -5.54 2.63 52.85
CA GLY A 16 -4.54 1.56 52.88
C GLY A 16 -4.95 0.25 52.19
N SER A 17 -6.20 0.09 51.73
CA SER A 17 -6.57 -1.01 50.83
C SER A 17 -6.19 -0.65 49.39
N VAL A 18 -4.89 -0.50 49.16
CA VAL A 18 -4.32 -0.62 47.82
C VAL A 18 -4.58 -2.06 47.40
N MET A 19 -5.40 -2.21 46.37
CA MET A 19 -5.63 -3.47 45.69
C MET A 19 -4.27 -4.06 45.30
N GLU A 20 -3.87 -5.12 45.99
CA GLU A 20 -2.87 -6.06 45.51
C GLU A 20 -3.63 -6.99 44.54
N PHE A 21 -3.66 -6.62 43.26
CA PHE A 21 -4.00 -7.53 42.17
C PHE A 21 -2.88 -7.46 41.13
N GLY A 22 -2.40 -8.66 40.77
CA GLY A 22 -1.03 -8.90 40.33
C GLY A 22 -0.70 -8.41 38.93
N GLU A 23 0.61 -8.22 38.71
CA GLU A 23 1.27 -8.02 37.41
C GLU A 23 0.46 -7.24 36.36
N GLU A 24 -0.22 -6.18 36.80
CA GLU A 24 -1.02 -5.33 35.93
C GLU A 24 -0.06 -4.34 35.26
N SER A 25 0.02 -4.46 33.94
CA SER A 25 0.68 -3.53 33.03
C SER A 25 0.53 -2.10 33.56
N SER A 26 1.64 -1.45 33.90
CA SER A 26 1.62 -0.08 34.45
C SER A 26 0.68 0.79 33.61
N PRO A 27 -0.26 1.55 34.21
CA PRO A 27 -1.21 2.38 33.46
C PRO A 27 -0.53 3.48 32.63
N ALA A 28 0.77 3.69 32.83
CA ALA A 28 1.59 4.54 31.97
C ALA A 28 1.84 3.94 30.56
N LEU A 29 1.72 2.62 30.38
CA LEU A 29 1.95 1.94 29.10
C LEU A 29 0.89 2.29 28.05
N ALA A 30 -0.31 2.70 28.47
CA ALA A 30 -1.34 3.17 27.57
C ALA A 30 -0.90 4.39 26.71
N PHE A 31 0.07 5.18 27.18
CA PHE A 31 0.63 6.30 26.42
C PHE A 31 1.61 5.88 25.30
N GLU A 32 2.09 4.63 25.32
CA GLU A 32 3.03 4.11 24.32
C GLU A 32 2.32 3.43 23.15
N LYS A 33 1.00 3.19 23.27
CA LYS A 33 0.19 2.56 22.22
C LYS A 33 -0.10 3.52 21.07
N GLU A 34 -0.24 2.96 19.87
CA GLU A 34 -0.72 3.73 18.73
C GLU A 34 -2.19 4.11 18.88
N ALA A 35 -2.58 5.29 18.36
CA ALA A 35 -3.93 5.82 18.50
C ALA A 35 -5.03 4.88 17.96
N PHE A 36 -4.71 4.06 16.95
CA PHE A 36 -5.65 3.12 16.34
C PHE A 36 -5.73 1.77 17.07
N GLU A 37 -4.83 1.51 18.00
CA GLU A 37 -4.78 0.26 18.79
C GLU A 37 -5.32 0.46 20.21
N LEU A 38 -5.73 1.68 20.54
CA LEU A 38 -6.28 2.01 21.85
C LEU A 38 -7.63 1.34 22.08
N THR A 39 -7.79 0.80 23.28
CA THR A 39 -9.04 0.26 23.80
C THR A 39 -9.66 1.21 24.82
N VAL A 40 -10.90 0.94 25.22
CA VAL A 40 -11.59 1.71 26.26
C VAL A 40 -10.86 1.61 27.61
N GLU A 41 -10.21 0.48 27.88
CA GLU A 41 -9.37 0.27 29.07
C GLU A 41 -8.17 1.22 29.08
N ASP A 42 -7.51 1.39 27.94
CA ASP A 42 -6.38 2.31 27.81
C ASP A 42 -6.77 3.76 28.08
N VAL A 43 -7.98 4.16 27.68
CA VAL A 43 -8.51 5.50 27.98
C VAL A 43 -8.74 5.67 29.48
N TYR A 44 -9.17 4.63 30.20
CA TYR A 44 -9.30 4.67 31.66
C TYR A 44 -7.93 4.77 32.36
N ASP A 45 -6.93 4.03 31.89
CA ASP A 45 -5.56 4.11 32.40
C ASP A 45 -4.96 5.50 32.22
N ILE A 46 -5.09 6.07 31.02
CA ILE A 46 -4.69 7.45 30.71
C ILE A 46 -5.41 8.43 31.63
N SER A 47 -6.73 8.26 31.81
CA SER A 47 -7.54 9.12 32.67
C SER A 47 -7.12 9.04 34.14
N TYR A 48 -6.75 7.86 34.62
CA TYR A 48 -6.25 7.65 35.99
C TYR A 48 -4.92 8.37 36.22
N VAL A 49 -3.96 8.22 35.31
CA VAL A 49 -2.64 8.88 35.41
C VAL A 49 -2.80 10.41 35.36
N ILE A 50 -3.59 10.91 34.41
CA ILE A 50 -3.88 12.35 34.28
C ILE A 50 -4.61 12.86 35.52
N GLY A 51 -5.62 12.16 36.02
CA GLY A 51 -6.38 12.56 37.21
C GLY A 51 -5.50 12.67 38.46
N ARG A 52 -4.58 11.71 38.66
CA ARG A 52 -3.60 11.75 39.74
C ARG A 52 -2.67 12.95 39.63
N ASP A 53 -2.17 13.23 38.43
CA ASP A 53 -1.22 14.32 38.22
C ASP A 53 -1.90 15.70 38.29
N LEU A 54 -3.14 15.81 37.83
CA LEU A 54 -3.99 17.00 38.05
C LEU A 54 -4.25 17.24 39.53
N LEU A 55 -4.50 16.19 40.33
CA LEU A 55 -4.74 16.32 41.77
C LEU A 55 -3.50 16.84 42.53
N LYS A 56 -2.28 16.49 42.08
CA LYS A 56 -1.05 17.04 42.66
C LYS A 56 -0.95 18.55 42.44
N ILE A 57 -1.44 19.03 41.29
CA ILE A 57 -1.35 20.43 40.88
C ILE A 57 -2.53 21.26 41.43
N SER A 58 -3.72 20.67 41.54
CA SER A 58 -4.96 21.34 41.99
C SER A 58 -4.89 21.85 43.43
N ASN A 59 -4.00 21.29 44.27
CA ASN A 59 -3.73 21.82 45.61
C ASN A 59 -3.09 23.23 45.60
N THR A 60 -2.76 23.77 44.42
CA THR A 60 -2.02 25.03 44.25
C THR A 60 -2.89 26.21 43.79
N GLY A 61 -4.13 26.00 43.30
CA GLY A 61 -5.02 27.11 42.90
C GLY A 61 -6.35 26.71 42.21
N GLU A 62 -7.36 27.58 42.31
CA GLU A 62 -8.75 27.39 41.85
C GLU A 62 -8.88 27.30 40.31
N GLU A 63 -8.06 28.04 39.57
CA GLU A 63 -7.97 28.09 38.09
C GLU A 63 -7.76 26.70 37.43
N VAL A 64 -7.20 25.75 38.19
CA VAL A 64 -6.90 24.39 37.71
C VAL A 64 -8.17 23.54 37.61
N SER A 65 -9.21 23.88 38.37
CA SER A 65 -10.47 23.13 38.40
C SER A 65 -11.20 23.22 37.05
N ASP A 66 -11.30 24.42 36.47
CA ASP A 66 -11.92 24.63 35.16
C ASP A 66 -11.14 23.94 34.03
N LEU A 67 -9.82 23.86 34.15
CA LEU A 67 -9.00 23.08 33.23
C LEU A 67 -9.24 21.58 33.41
N GLN A 68 -9.32 21.10 34.65
CA GLN A 68 -9.62 19.70 34.96
C GLN A 68 -10.95 19.26 34.34
N PHE A 69 -12.02 20.05 34.47
CA PHE A 69 -13.31 19.72 33.85
C PHE A 69 -13.23 19.66 32.32
N ARG A 70 -12.47 20.57 31.69
CA ARG A 70 -12.23 20.51 30.24
C ARG A 70 -11.45 19.27 29.82
N ILE A 71 -10.46 18.85 30.61
CA ILE A 71 -9.69 17.61 30.37
C ILE A 71 -10.60 16.39 30.51
N VAL A 72 -11.40 16.32 31.57
CA VAL A 72 -12.41 15.24 31.75
C VAL A 72 -13.32 15.18 30.53
N ARG A 73 -13.80 16.34 30.05
CA ARG A 73 -14.64 16.38 28.85
C ARG A 73 -13.95 15.83 27.60
N VAL A 74 -12.66 16.12 27.41
CA VAL A 74 -11.88 15.57 26.28
C VAL A 74 -11.71 14.06 26.43
N LEU A 75 -11.48 13.55 27.64
CA LEU A 75 -11.35 12.11 27.90
C LEU A 75 -12.68 11.37 27.66
N GLU A 76 -13.82 11.94 28.03
CA GLU A 76 -15.15 11.39 27.70
C GLU A 76 -15.40 11.32 26.18
N MET A 77 -15.03 12.37 25.46
CA MET A 77 -15.12 12.39 24.00
C MET A 77 -14.20 11.33 23.39
N PHE A 78 -13.01 11.16 23.97
CA PHE A 78 -12.04 10.18 23.52
C PHE A 78 -12.53 8.75 23.75
N GLU A 79 -13.07 8.44 24.93
CA GLU A 79 -13.70 7.16 25.24
C GLU A 79 -14.80 6.83 24.22
N THR A 80 -15.67 7.80 23.90
CA THR A 80 -16.74 7.61 22.92
C THR A 80 -16.19 7.29 21.53
N LEU A 81 -15.12 7.97 21.11
CA LEU A 81 -14.49 7.74 19.81
C LEU A 81 -13.81 6.38 19.73
N VAL A 82 -13.03 6.02 20.76
CA VAL A 82 -12.33 4.74 20.84
C VAL A 82 -13.35 3.59 20.90
N ASN A 83 -14.41 3.71 21.69
CA ASN A 83 -15.46 2.71 21.78
C ASN A 83 -16.17 2.51 20.42
N LYS A 84 -16.56 3.61 19.76
CA LYS A 84 -17.21 3.54 18.45
C LYS A 84 -16.29 2.93 17.39
N TYR A 85 -15.01 3.28 17.40
CA TYR A 85 -14.02 2.73 16.48
C TYR A 85 -13.88 1.22 16.66
N ASN A 86 -13.70 0.75 17.90
CA ASN A 86 -13.57 -0.67 18.20
C ASN A 86 -14.82 -1.47 17.81
N LEU A 87 -16.03 -0.95 18.08
CA LEU A 87 -17.28 -1.58 17.65
C LEU A 87 -17.35 -1.70 16.12
N SER A 88 -17.09 -0.60 15.40
CA SER A 88 -17.12 -0.59 13.94
C SER A 88 -16.08 -1.52 13.33
N LEU A 89 -14.89 -1.59 13.93
CA LEU A 89 -13.82 -2.49 13.48
C LEU A 89 -14.21 -3.96 13.66
N GLU A 90 -14.79 -4.31 14.82
CA GLU A 90 -15.22 -5.68 15.09
C GLU A 90 -16.43 -6.08 14.21
N GLU A 91 -17.37 -5.17 13.95
CA GLU A 91 -18.46 -5.37 12.99
C GLU A 91 -17.93 -5.69 11.59
N LEU A 92 -17.00 -4.88 11.07
CA LEU A 92 -16.41 -5.09 9.75
C LEU A 92 -15.62 -6.41 9.68
N LYS A 93 -14.95 -6.78 10.77
CA LYS A 93 -14.20 -8.01 10.90
C LYS A 93 -15.12 -9.23 10.92
N MET A 94 -16.24 -9.16 11.66
CA MET A 94 -17.28 -10.19 11.66
C MET A 94 -17.91 -10.35 10.27
N GLU A 95 -18.20 -9.25 9.57
CA GLU A 95 -18.71 -9.29 8.20
C GLU A 95 -17.68 -9.97 7.27
N ARG A 96 -16.41 -9.56 7.32
CA ARG A 96 -15.33 -10.18 6.55
C ARG A 96 -15.21 -11.69 6.84
N ASP A 97 -15.27 -12.09 8.11
CA ASP A 97 -15.16 -13.49 8.50
C ASP A 97 -16.40 -14.30 8.08
N ASN A 98 -17.59 -13.70 8.14
CA ASN A 98 -18.81 -14.31 7.62
C ASN A 98 -18.72 -14.52 6.10
N LEU A 99 -18.39 -13.47 5.33
CA LEU A 99 -18.23 -13.60 3.87
C LEU A 99 -17.14 -14.61 3.50
N LYS A 100 -16.02 -14.63 4.24
CA LYS A 100 -14.96 -15.61 4.02
C LYS A 100 -15.47 -17.04 4.28
N SER A 101 -16.24 -17.25 5.34
CA SER A 101 -16.84 -18.56 5.64
C SER A 101 -17.89 -19.00 4.61
N GLU A 102 -18.69 -18.06 4.10
CA GLU A 102 -19.65 -18.31 3.03
C GLU A 102 -18.94 -18.67 1.72
N LEU A 103 -17.87 -17.94 1.38
CA LEU A 103 -17.04 -18.24 0.22
C LEU A 103 -16.39 -19.61 0.33
N ASP A 104 -15.79 -19.94 1.48
CA ASP A 104 -15.19 -21.25 1.73
C ASP A 104 -16.23 -22.39 1.63
N ARG A 105 -17.46 -22.15 2.12
CA ARG A 105 -18.57 -23.09 1.98
C ARG A 105 -18.97 -23.27 0.51
N ILE A 106 -19.12 -22.19 -0.25
CA ILE A 106 -19.46 -22.24 -1.68
C ILE A 106 -18.37 -22.96 -2.47
N ILE A 107 -17.09 -22.72 -2.19
CA ILE A 107 -15.96 -23.42 -2.82
C ILE A 107 -16.05 -24.91 -2.54
N LYS A 108 -16.28 -25.30 -1.28
CA LYS A 108 -16.44 -26.71 -0.88
C LYS A 108 -17.65 -27.37 -1.53
N GLU A 109 -18.80 -26.71 -1.54
CA GLU A 109 -20.02 -27.20 -2.19
C GLU A 109 -19.83 -27.34 -3.72
N SER A 110 -19.13 -26.39 -4.36
CA SER A 110 -18.79 -26.44 -5.79
C SER A 110 -17.86 -27.61 -6.14
N SER A 111 -16.93 -27.96 -5.24
CA SER A 111 -16.06 -29.13 -5.41
C SER A 111 -16.78 -30.49 -5.25
N SER A 112 -18.00 -30.49 -4.70
CA SER A 112 -18.77 -31.70 -4.38
C SER A 112 -19.85 -32.10 -5.40
N GLY A 113 -19.95 -31.41 -6.55
CA GLY A 113 -20.61 -31.96 -7.74
C GLY A 113 -22.13 -31.71 -7.90
N GLN A 114 -22.77 -30.85 -7.11
CA GLN A 114 -24.16 -30.47 -7.35
C GLN A 114 -24.27 -29.20 -8.22
N GLN A 115 -24.38 -29.43 -9.53
CA GLN A 115 -24.69 -28.41 -10.52
C GLN A 115 -26.15 -27.95 -10.39
N THR A 116 -26.40 -26.82 -9.73
CA THR A 116 -27.61 -26.00 -9.97
C THR A 116 -27.27 -24.53 -9.82
N ALA A 117 -26.47 -24.00 -10.74
CA ALA A 117 -26.22 -22.57 -10.85
C ALA A 117 -27.24 -21.96 -11.83
N GLY A 118 -28.11 -21.08 -11.34
CA GLY A 118 -29.00 -20.27 -12.16
C GLY A 118 -28.21 -19.35 -13.12
N PRO A 119 -28.89 -18.74 -14.11
CA PRO A 119 -28.26 -18.10 -15.29
C PRO A 119 -27.34 -16.90 -15.02
N ASN A 120 -27.11 -16.50 -13.76
CA ASN A 120 -26.28 -15.35 -13.39
C ASN A 120 -25.14 -15.66 -12.38
N GLN A 121 -24.90 -16.93 -12.02
CA GLN A 121 -23.81 -17.28 -11.11
C GLN A 121 -22.60 -17.80 -11.89
N LEU A 122 -21.63 -16.92 -12.17
CA LEU A 122 -20.32 -17.34 -12.65
C LEU A 122 -19.56 -17.96 -11.47
N VAL A 123 -19.58 -19.29 -11.40
CA VAL A 123 -18.67 -20.08 -10.55
C VAL A 123 -17.27 -19.93 -11.16
N ILE A 124 -16.44 -19.06 -10.57
CA ILE A 124 -15.07 -18.79 -11.02
C ILE A 124 -14.14 -19.80 -10.34
N ASP A 125 -13.91 -20.94 -10.98
CA ASP A 125 -12.82 -21.84 -10.59
C ASP A 125 -11.47 -21.21 -10.97
N LEU A 126 -10.76 -20.64 -10.00
CA LEU A 126 -9.45 -20.02 -10.22
C LEU A 126 -8.35 -21.03 -10.62
N THR A 127 -8.63 -22.34 -10.46
CA THR A 127 -7.70 -23.44 -10.72
C THR A 127 -7.94 -24.17 -12.04
N ASP A 128 -9.04 -23.90 -12.76
CA ASP A 128 -9.35 -24.58 -14.02
C ASP A 128 -8.37 -24.15 -15.15
N PRO A 129 -7.60 -25.10 -15.72
CA PRO A 129 -6.69 -24.83 -16.84
C PRO A 129 -7.41 -24.36 -18.11
N ASN A 130 -8.67 -24.76 -18.32
CA ASN A 130 -9.48 -24.39 -19.47
C ASN A 130 -10.35 -23.15 -19.21
N ARG A 131 -10.27 -22.57 -18.02
CA ARG A 131 -10.98 -21.32 -17.71
C ARG A 131 -10.55 -20.24 -18.68
N PRO A 132 -11.49 -19.57 -19.38
CA PRO A 132 -11.19 -18.39 -20.17
C PRO A 132 -10.54 -17.33 -19.27
N ARG A 133 -9.22 -17.14 -19.40
CA ARG A 133 -8.44 -16.17 -18.62
C ARG A 133 -8.52 -14.76 -19.19
N PHE A 134 -8.96 -14.65 -20.44
CA PHE A 134 -9.02 -13.41 -21.19
C PHE A 134 -10.47 -13.09 -21.56
N THR A 135 -10.82 -11.82 -21.44
CA THR A 135 -12.02 -11.23 -22.00
C THR A 135 -11.95 -11.21 -23.53
N MET A 136 -13.10 -11.12 -24.19
CA MET A 136 -13.17 -10.99 -25.66
C MET A 136 -12.47 -9.73 -26.18
N GLN A 137 -12.37 -8.69 -25.35
CA GLN A 137 -11.66 -7.47 -25.69
C GLN A 137 -10.14 -7.70 -25.72
N GLU A 138 -9.57 -8.30 -24.67
CA GLU A 138 -8.14 -8.64 -24.61
C GLU A 138 -7.75 -9.57 -25.77
N LEU A 139 -8.59 -10.55 -26.11
CA LEU A 139 -8.34 -11.42 -27.26
C LEU A 139 -8.32 -10.64 -28.59
N LYS A 140 -9.23 -9.68 -28.77
CA LYS A 140 -9.24 -8.81 -29.96
C LYS A 140 -8.00 -7.94 -30.02
N GLU A 141 -7.59 -7.36 -28.90
CA GLU A 141 -6.38 -6.53 -28.80
C GLU A 141 -5.13 -7.33 -29.18
N VAL A 142 -4.95 -8.52 -28.60
CA VAL A 142 -3.82 -9.42 -28.91
C VAL A 142 -3.83 -9.86 -30.38
N LEU A 143 -5.01 -10.17 -30.94
CA LEU A 143 -5.13 -10.53 -32.36
C LEU A 143 -4.79 -9.37 -33.29
N GLN A 144 -5.22 -8.16 -32.93
CA GLN A 144 -4.93 -6.95 -33.70
C GLN A 144 -3.43 -6.63 -33.65
N GLU A 145 -2.81 -6.68 -32.47
CA GLU A 145 -1.36 -6.47 -32.31
C GLU A 145 -0.56 -7.50 -33.10
N ARG A 146 -0.93 -8.80 -33.03
CA ARG A 146 -0.29 -9.86 -33.82
C ARG A 146 -0.40 -9.59 -35.32
N ASN A 147 -1.54 -9.11 -35.80
CA ASN A 147 -1.72 -8.78 -37.22
C ASN A 147 -0.87 -7.58 -37.63
N GLN A 148 -0.77 -6.57 -36.77
CA GLN A 148 0.06 -5.39 -37.02
C GLN A 148 1.55 -5.73 -37.06
N LEU A 149 2.03 -6.53 -36.11
CA LEU A 149 3.41 -7.03 -36.10
C LEU A 149 3.71 -7.90 -37.32
N LYS A 150 2.75 -8.75 -37.74
CA LYS A 150 2.89 -9.56 -38.95
C LYS A 150 3.01 -8.69 -40.21
N ALA A 151 2.24 -7.60 -40.32
CA ALA A 151 2.35 -6.66 -41.44
C ALA A 151 3.71 -5.94 -41.44
N GLN A 152 4.17 -5.46 -40.28
CA GLN A 152 5.49 -4.84 -40.14
C GLN A 152 6.63 -5.80 -40.51
N LEU A 153 6.52 -7.06 -40.07
CA LEU A 153 7.51 -8.09 -40.42
C LEU A 153 7.56 -8.34 -41.93
N MET A 154 6.41 -8.36 -42.59
CA MET A 154 6.34 -8.56 -44.04
C MET A 154 7.00 -7.40 -44.79
N VAL A 155 6.73 -6.16 -44.39
CA VAL A 155 7.38 -4.96 -44.97
C VAL A 155 8.90 -5.00 -44.74
N ALA A 156 9.35 -5.28 -43.51
CA ALA A 156 10.78 -5.36 -43.21
C ALA A 156 11.49 -6.49 -43.99
N GLN A 157 10.81 -7.62 -44.20
CA GLN A 157 11.32 -8.70 -45.04
C GLN A 157 11.41 -8.31 -46.52
N GLU A 158 10.41 -7.59 -47.04
CA GLU A 158 10.43 -7.03 -48.39
C GLU A 158 11.58 -6.04 -48.57
N GLU A 159 11.74 -5.08 -47.66
CA GLU A 159 12.85 -4.13 -47.66
C GLU A 159 14.21 -4.86 -47.65
N LEU A 160 14.39 -5.85 -46.77
CA LEU A 160 15.61 -6.64 -46.71
C LEU A 160 15.87 -7.41 -48.01
N GLN A 161 14.83 -7.91 -48.67
CA GLN A 161 14.96 -8.54 -49.98
C GLN A 161 15.38 -7.54 -51.06
N LEU A 162 14.83 -6.32 -51.06
CA LEU A 162 15.20 -5.27 -52.00
C LEU A 162 16.67 -4.83 -51.84
N TYR A 163 17.17 -4.78 -50.61
CA TYR A 163 18.60 -4.54 -50.36
C TYR A 163 19.47 -5.69 -50.88
N LYS A 164 19.04 -6.94 -50.70
CA LYS A 164 19.77 -8.12 -51.20
C LYS A 164 19.73 -8.26 -52.73
N SER A 165 18.65 -7.83 -53.38
CA SER A 165 18.49 -7.87 -54.84
C SER A 165 19.12 -6.68 -55.57
N GLY A 166 19.61 -5.68 -54.84
CA GLY A 166 20.33 -4.52 -55.39
C GLY A 166 19.44 -3.48 -56.07
N ILE A 167 18.15 -3.46 -55.75
CA ILE A 167 17.14 -2.58 -56.38
C ILE A 167 17.04 -1.22 -55.67
N LEU A 168 17.34 -1.14 -54.37
CA LEU A 168 17.52 0.12 -53.65
C LEU A 168 18.95 0.65 -53.87
N PRO A 169 19.15 1.96 -54.05
CA PRO A 169 20.50 2.52 -54.08
C PRO A 169 21.17 2.15 -52.76
N GLN A 170 22.26 1.38 -52.85
CA GLN A 170 23.28 1.35 -51.81
C GLN A 170 23.56 2.83 -51.49
N ALA A 171 23.20 3.31 -50.30
CA ALA A 171 23.78 4.54 -49.81
C ALA A 171 25.28 4.30 -49.90
N GLU A 172 25.94 4.99 -50.82
CA GLU A 172 27.32 4.73 -51.22
C GLU A 172 28.16 4.41 -49.99
N PRO A 173 28.68 3.18 -49.84
CA PRO A 173 29.86 3.03 -49.02
C PRO A 173 30.93 3.77 -49.80
N ALA A 174 31.38 4.91 -49.26
CA ALA A 174 32.64 5.51 -49.65
C ALA A 174 33.65 4.36 -49.79
N MET A 175 34.06 4.11 -51.04
CA MET A 175 35.03 3.09 -51.35
C MET A 175 36.31 3.41 -50.60
N VAL A 176 36.55 2.71 -49.50
CA VAL A 176 37.92 2.55 -49.00
C VAL A 176 38.36 1.19 -49.50
N GLU A 177 39.08 1.24 -50.61
CA GLU A 177 39.91 0.16 -51.10
C GLU A 177 40.88 -0.23 -49.98
N VAL A 178 40.62 -1.35 -49.29
CA VAL A 178 41.57 -1.93 -48.35
C VAL A 178 42.26 -3.08 -49.07
N ASP A 179 43.45 -2.78 -49.60
CA ASP A 179 44.43 -3.73 -50.11
C ASP A 179 44.68 -4.84 -49.07
N LEU A 180 44.30 -6.07 -49.40
CA LEU A 180 44.58 -7.26 -48.60
C LEU A 180 46.02 -7.73 -48.86
N LYS A 181 46.98 -7.14 -48.15
CA LYS A 181 48.23 -7.81 -47.80
C LYS A 181 48.47 -7.75 -46.29
N THR A 182 48.34 -8.93 -45.67
CA THR A 182 48.79 -9.32 -44.32
C THR A 182 50.13 -8.64 -43.96
N PRO A 183 50.33 -8.07 -42.73
CA PRO A 183 50.26 -8.81 -41.47
C PRO A 183 49.73 -8.10 -40.20
N ALA A 184 49.21 -8.93 -39.29
CA ALA A 184 49.18 -8.83 -37.82
C ALA A 184 48.78 -7.51 -37.11
N ALA A 185 47.54 -7.55 -36.57
CA ALA A 185 47.13 -7.23 -35.20
C ALA A 185 47.32 -5.80 -34.59
N LYS A 186 46.14 -5.26 -34.26
CA LYS A 186 45.76 -4.38 -33.12
C LYS A 186 45.84 -2.84 -33.26
N GLU A 187 44.66 -2.28 -32.97
CA GLU A 187 44.38 -1.10 -32.11
C GLU A 187 44.21 0.32 -32.71
N HIS A 188 43.06 0.89 -32.29
CA HIS A 188 42.76 2.30 -31.97
C HIS A 188 42.50 3.39 -33.04
N LYS A 189 41.23 3.85 -33.05
CA LYS A 189 40.65 5.21 -33.34
C LYS A 189 41.47 6.37 -32.69
N PRO A 190 41.23 7.70 -32.96
CA PRO A 190 40.00 8.35 -33.50
C PRO A 190 40.19 9.59 -34.44
N GLU A 191 39.04 10.13 -34.83
CA GLU A 191 38.67 11.31 -35.63
C GLU A 191 39.19 12.69 -35.13
N THR A 192 39.12 13.73 -35.97
CA THR A 192 39.15 15.16 -35.56
C THR A 192 38.37 16.09 -36.54
N ILE A 193 37.08 16.30 -36.22
CA ILE A 193 36.23 17.53 -36.14
C ILE A 193 35.83 18.45 -37.35
N ASN A 194 34.57 18.93 -37.19
CA ASN A 194 33.96 20.25 -37.54
C ASN A 194 33.41 20.43 -38.98
N ASP A 195 32.27 21.06 -39.28
CA ASP A 195 31.24 21.77 -38.50
C ASP A 195 29.96 21.99 -39.37
N THR A 196 28.82 22.12 -38.70
CA THR A 196 27.54 22.81 -39.03
C THR A 196 26.96 22.85 -40.47
N LYS A 197 25.77 22.22 -40.62
CA LYS A 197 24.53 22.94 -40.97
C LYS A 197 23.29 22.15 -40.53
N GLU A 198 22.37 22.83 -39.86
CA GLU A 198 21.13 22.26 -39.34
C GLU A 198 20.20 21.73 -40.45
N GLU A 199 19.98 20.41 -40.48
CA GLU A 199 18.76 19.82 -41.04
C GLU A 199 17.97 19.14 -39.93
N LYS A 200 16.79 19.69 -39.66
CA LYS A 200 15.89 19.25 -38.60
C LYS A 200 15.24 17.94 -39.03
N THR A 201 15.90 16.82 -38.75
CA THR A 201 15.36 15.49 -39.06
C THR A 201 14.12 15.21 -38.21
N THR A 202 13.17 14.49 -38.81
CA THR A 202 11.86 14.11 -38.25
C THR A 202 11.95 13.37 -36.91
N ILE A 203 13.11 12.83 -36.57
CA ILE A 203 13.41 12.20 -35.27
C ILE A 203 13.33 13.19 -34.10
N GLY A 204 13.65 14.48 -34.29
CA GLY A 204 13.53 15.49 -33.23
C GLY A 204 12.09 15.74 -32.77
N LYS A 205 11.10 15.45 -33.62
CA LYS A 205 9.66 15.53 -33.28
C LYS A 205 9.18 14.34 -32.44
N LEU A 206 9.91 13.21 -32.44
CA LEU A 206 9.51 12.01 -31.71
C LEU A 206 9.88 12.06 -30.22
N PHE A 207 10.77 12.97 -29.81
CA PHE A 207 11.29 13.04 -28.43
C PHE A 207 10.98 14.35 -27.68
N SER A 208 10.14 15.25 -28.22
CA SER A 208 9.82 16.52 -27.56
C SER A 208 8.73 16.47 -26.48
N PHE A 209 8.18 15.30 -26.14
CA PHE A 209 7.17 15.17 -25.08
C PHE A 209 7.72 14.47 -23.83
N ARG A 210 8.64 15.14 -23.13
CA ARG A 210 8.79 14.95 -21.68
C ARG A 210 9.52 16.11 -20.99
N ARG A 211 8.83 17.24 -20.84
CA ARG A 211 9.06 18.17 -19.72
C ARG A 211 7.71 18.68 -19.21
N LYS A 212 7.44 18.30 -17.95
CA LYS A 212 6.40 18.74 -16.99
C LYS A 212 5.09 19.29 -17.53
#